data_AF-A0A1F4HN00-F1
#
_entry.id   AF-A0A1F4HN00-F1
#
_cell.length_a   1.000
_cell.length_b   1.000
_cell.length_c   1.000
_cell.angle_alpha   90.00
_cell.angle_beta   90.00
_cell.angle_gamma   90.00
#
_symmetry.space_group_name_H-M   'P 1'
#
loop_
_entity.id
_entity.type
_entity.pdbx_description
1 polymer ?
#
loop_
_entity_poly.entity_id
_entity_poly.type
_entity_poly.pdbx_seq_one_letter_code
_entity_poly.pdbx_strand_id
1 'polypeptide(L)'
;MRDLIDEMAQECMAVVQALGGRFAFDPMDFVQQVRSGALSMSRHAGSMALDIQRGVATEIDELTGYIVREGERLKLPVPVCRTVYRLVKGLERARALQDPNPTTP
;
A
#
# COMPACT_ATOMS: atom_id res chain seq x y z
N MET A 1 -1.62 0.53 -14.57
CA MET A 1 -0.89 1.12 -13.42
C MET A 1 -1.44 2.46 -12.98
N ARG A 2 -1.80 3.41 -13.86
CA ARG A 2 -2.44 4.67 -13.43
C ARG A 2 -3.78 4.40 -12.73
N ASP A 3 -4.64 3.61 -13.36
CA ASP A 3 -5.96 3.27 -12.83
C ASP A 3 -5.87 2.58 -11.47
N LEU A 4 -4.95 1.63 -11.31
CA LEU A 4 -4.67 0.98 -10.02
C LEU A 4 -4.34 2.00 -8.91
N ILE A 5 -3.47 2.97 -9.19
CA ILE A 5 -3.09 4.00 -8.22
C ILE A 5 -4.30 4.88 -7.88
N ASP A 6 -5.09 5.26 -8.88
CA ASP A 6 -6.25 6.13 -8.70
C ASP A 6 -7.35 5.42 -7.90
N GLU A 7 -7.63 4.15 -8.19
CA GLU A 7 -8.60 3.34 -7.45
C GLU A 7 -8.15 3.10 -6.01
N MET A 8 -6.87 2.76 -5.78
CA MET A 8 -6.33 2.63 -4.42
C MET A 8 -6.44 3.94 -3.62
N ALA A 9 -6.12 5.07 -4.25
CA ALA A 9 -6.23 6.37 -3.60
C ALA A 9 -7.69 6.68 -3.23
N GLN A 10 -8.63 6.42 -4.14
CA GLN A 10 -10.06 6.60 -3.88
C GLN A 10 -10.55 5.75 -2.71
N GLU A 11 -10.15 4.47 -2.64
CA GLU A 11 -10.47 3.58 -1.53
C GLU A 11 -9.90 4.10 -0.19
N CYS A 12 -8.63 4.49 -0.15
CA CYS A 12 -8.00 5.07 1.03
C CYS A 12 -8.71 6.36 1.47
N MET A 13 -9.05 7.24 0.52
CA MET A 13 -9.75 8.50 0.81
C MET A 13 -11.15 8.26 1.38
N ALA A 14 -11.90 7.29 0.84
CA ALA A 14 -13.21 6.93 1.33
C ALA A 14 -13.15 6.44 2.79
N VAL A 15 -12.15 5.62 3.13
CA VAL A 15 -11.92 5.17 4.51
C VAL A 15 -11.60 6.34 5.44
N VAL A 16 -10.67 7.22 5.06
CA VAL A 16 -10.30 8.40 5.88
C VAL A 16 -11.51 9.30 6.13
N GLN A 17 -12.32 9.56 5.10
CA GLN A 17 -13.54 10.37 5.22
C GLN A 17 -14.56 9.73 6.17
N ALA A 18 -14.78 8.42 6.08
CA ALA A 18 -15.69 7.70 6.96
C ALA A 18 -15.21 7.63 8.42
N LEU A 19 -13.90 7.75 8.66
CA LEU A 19 -13.32 7.94 9.99
C LEU A 19 -13.48 9.36 10.55
N GLY A 20 -14.05 10.29 9.77
CA GLY A 20 -14.12 11.71 10.13
C GLY A 20 -12.78 12.45 9.98
N GLY A 21 -11.82 11.84 9.29
CA GLY A 21 -10.52 12.43 9.00
C GLY A 21 -10.59 13.55 7.97
N ARG A 22 -9.54 14.37 7.94
CA ARG A 22 -9.36 15.44 6.96
C ARG A 22 -7.93 15.41 6.44
N PHE A 23 -7.77 15.72 5.16
CA PHE A 23 -6.45 15.87 4.55
C PHE A 23 -5.98 17.32 4.67
N ALA A 24 -4.72 17.51 5.07
CA ALA A 24 -4.12 18.84 5.15
C ALA A 24 -3.82 19.44 3.75
N PHE A 25 -3.73 18.58 2.73
CA PHE A 25 -3.44 18.90 1.33
C PHE A 25 -4.13 17.87 0.43
N ASP A 26 -4.15 18.09 -0.89
CA ASP A 26 -4.70 17.11 -1.83
C ASP A 26 -3.87 15.81 -1.76
N PRO A 27 -4.47 14.67 -1.37
CA PRO A 27 -3.77 13.40 -1.26
C PRO A 27 -3.18 12.89 -2.58
N MET A 28 -3.63 13.41 -3.73
CA MET A 28 -3.14 13.05 -5.05
C MET A 28 -2.16 14.05 -5.67
N ASP A 29 -1.82 15.14 -4.99
CA ASP A 29 -0.97 16.22 -5.51
C ASP A 29 0.37 15.70 -6.05
N PHE A 30 1.08 14.86 -5.28
CA PHE A 30 2.35 14.27 -5.72
C PHE A 30 2.19 13.43 -7.00
N VAL A 31 1.13 12.62 -7.08
CA VAL A 31 0.84 11.80 -8.27
C VAL A 31 0.53 12.69 -9.48
N GLN A 32 -0.21 13.78 -9.28
CA GLN A 32 -0.53 14.74 -10.33
C GLN A 32 0.72 15.46 -10.84
N GLN A 33 1.59 15.93 -9.93
CA GLN A 33 2.85 16.59 -10.29
C GLN A 33 3.83 15.67 -11.04
N VAL A 34 3.89 14.39 -10.67
CA VAL A 34 4.64 13.39 -11.41
C VAL A 34 4.04 13.17 -12.81
N ARG A 35 2.71 13.07 -12.92
CA ARG A 35 2.03 12.84 -14.20
C ARG A 35 2.13 14.03 -15.15
N SER A 36 2.16 15.25 -14.63
CA SER A 36 2.34 16.48 -15.42
C SER A 36 3.78 16.74 -15.85
N GLY A 37 4.74 16.00 -15.28
CA GLY A 37 6.17 16.20 -15.51
C GLY A 37 6.79 17.33 -14.69
N ALA A 38 6.01 17.97 -13.80
CA ALA A 38 6.52 18.98 -12.87
C ALA A 38 7.50 18.39 -11.85
N LEU A 39 7.30 17.13 -11.47
CA LEU A 39 8.23 16.35 -10.65
C LEU A 39 8.72 15.11 -11.40
N SER A 40 9.99 14.78 -11.21
CA SER A 40 10.54 13.50 -11.63
C SER A 40 10.37 12.48 -10.52
N MET A 41 9.86 11.28 -10.84
CA MET A 41 9.92 10.17 -9.89
C MET A 41 11.36 9.79 -9.63
N SER A 42 11.71 9.62 -8.36
CA SER A 42 12.99 9.03 -7.97
C SER A 42 13.16 7.66 -8.63
N ARG A 43 14.35 7.39 -9.17
CA ARG A 43 14.73 6.04 -9.62
C ARG A 43 15.02 5.12 -8.44
N HIS A 44 15.13 5.65 -7.22
CA HIS A 44 15.32 4.86 -6.02
C HIS A 44 14.01 4.13 -5.68
N ALA A 45 14.11 2.82 -5.47
CA ALA A 45 12.99 2.02 -5.00
C ALA A 45 12.51 2.52 -3.62
N GLY A 46 11.20 2.45 -3.38
CA GLY A 46 10.64 2.74 -2.05
C GLY A 46 11.12 1.74 -1.00
N SER A 47 11.08 2.10 0.28
CA SER A 47 11.54 1.25 1.40
C SER A 47 10.96 -0.16 1.34
N MET A 48 9.63 -0.30 1.19
CA MET A 48 9.00 -1.62 1.07
C MET A 48 9.48 -2.43 -0.14
N ALA A 49 9.82 -1.78 -1.26
CA ALA A 49 10.36 -2.49 -2.41
C ALA A 49 11.78 -3.03 -2.11
N LEU A 50 12.57 -2.31 -1.32
CA LEU A 50 13.85 -2.81 -0.80
C LEU A 50 13.65 -3.94 0.21
N ASP A 51 12.63 -3.85 1.07
CA ASP A 51 12.30 -4.90 2.05
C ASP A 51 11.88 -6.19 1.36
N ILE A 52 11.03 -6.11 0.33
CA ILE A 52 10.69 -7.24 -0.54
C ILE A 52 11.96 -7.83 -1.18
N GLN A 53 12.87 -6.98 -1.67
CA GLN A 53 14.12 -7.44 -2.28
C GLN A 53 15.06 -8.15 -1.30
N ARG A 54 15.12 -7.65 -0.06
CA ARG A 54 15.89 -8.24 1.04
C ARG A 54 15.22 -9.47 1.63
N GLY A 55 13.92 -9.64 1.37
CA GLY A 55 13.13 -10.73 1.89
C GLY A 55 12.81 -10.58 3.38
N VAL A 56 12.71 -9.36 3.87
CA VAL A 56 12.32 -9.06 5.25
C VAL A 56 10.86 -8.64 5.30
N ALA A 57 10.28 -8.63 6.51
CA ALA A 57 8.92 -8.15 6.72
C ALA A 57 8.78 -6.69 6.26
N THR A 58 7.69 -6.39 5.57
CA THR A 58 7.37 -5.03 5.10
C THR A 58 6.38 -4.36 6.07
N GLU A 59 6.20 -3.04 5.94
CA GLU A 59 5.17 -2.28 6.67
C GLU A 59 3.75 -2.46 6.09
N ILE A 60 3.51 -3.45 5.23
CA ILE A 60 2.23 -3.63 4.52
C ILE A 60 1.03 -3.75 5.47
N ASP A 61 1.22 -4.38 6.64
CA ASP A 61 0.18 -4.59 7.64
C ASP A 61 -0.31 -3.28 8.28
N GLU A 62 0.59 -2.31 8.48
CA GLU A 62 0.26 -1.00 9.04
C GLU A 62 -0.20 0.00 7.99
N LEU A 63 0.25 -0.14 6.75
CA LEU A 63 -0.14 0.73 5.65
C LEU A 63 -1.44 0.25 5.00
N THR A 64 -1.34 -0.60 3.97
CA THR A 64 -2.52 -1.06 3.22
C THR A 64 -3.39 -1.98 4.06
N GLY A 65 -2.80 -2.76 4.97
CA GLY A 65 -3.53 -3.61 5.91
C GLY A 65 -4.45 -2.82 6.83
N TYR A 66 -4.04 -1.63 7.29
CA TYR A 66 -4.90 -0.75 8.08
C TYR A 66 -6.14 -0.32 7.31
N ILE A 67 -5.98 0.09 6.05
CA ILE A 67 -7.10 0.48 5.18
C ILE A 67 -8.06 -0.69 4.96
N VAL A 68 -7.54 -1.91 4.80
CA VAL A 68 -8.38 -3.12 4.68
C VAL A 68 -9.19 -3.38 5.96
N ARG A 69 -8.55 -3.33 7.13
CA ARG A 69 -9.21 -3.53 8.43
C ARG A 69 -10.29 -2.49 8.68
N GLU A 70 -9.99 -1.22 8.43
CA GLU A 70 -10.95 -0.13 8.62
C GLU A 70 -12.07 -0.15 7.58
N GLY A 71 -11.78 -0.48 6.32
CA GLY A 71 -12.79 -0.70 5.30
C GLY A 71 -13.78 -1.79 5.70
N GLU A 72 -13.31 -2.90 6.25
CA GLU A 72 -14.15 -3.97 6.77
C GLU A 72 -14.98 -3.53 7.98
N ARG A 73 -14.36 -2.85 8.96
CA ARG A 73 -15.05 -2.32 10.15
C ARG A 73 -16.17 -1.33 9.79
N LEU A 74 -15.93 -0.49 8.79
CA LEU A 74 -16.84 0.55 8.31
C LEU A 74 -17.81 0.06 7.22
N LYS A 75 -17.69 -1.21 6.79
CA LYS A 75 -18.46 -1.81 5.69
C LYS A 75 -18.30 -1.07 4.35
N LEU A 76 -17.10 -0.55 4.09
CA LEU A 76 -16.73 0.09 2.83
C LEU A 76 -16.00 -0.89 1.91
N PRO A 77 -16.34 -0.93 0.61
CA PRO A 77 -15.60 -1.75 -0.35
C PRO A 77 -14.20 -1.17 -0.54
N VAL A 78 -13.18 -1.98 -0.26
CA VAL A 78 -11.76 -1.69 -0.56
C VAL A 78 -11.09 -2.84 -1.35
N PRO A 79 -11.72 -3.32 -2.46
CA PRO A 79 -11.24 -4.49 -3.20
C PRO A 79 -9.82 -4.37 -3.74
N VAL A 80 -9.40 -3.18 -4.17
CA VAL A 80 -8.09 -2.96 -4.77
C VAL A 80 -7.02 -2.99 -3.68
N CYS A 81 -7.18 -2.24 -2.59
CA CYS A 81 -6.31 -2.27 -1.42
C CYS A 81 -6.22 -3.69 -0.84
N ARG A 82 -7.34 -4.42 -0.75
CA ARG A 82 -7.35 -5.82 -0.30
C ARG A 82 -6.53 -6.73 -1.22
N THR A 83 -6.62 -6.52 -2.53
CA THR A 83 -5.88 -7.32 -3.51
C THR A 83 -4.38 -7.05 -3.39
N VAL A 84 -3.96 -5.78 -3.38
CA VAL A 84 -2.55 -5.41 -3.22
C VAL A 84 -1.97 -5.91 -1.89
N TYR A 85 -2.72 -5.76 -0.80
CA TYR A 85 -2.36 -6.32 0.51
C TYR A 85 -2.05 -7.82 0.42
N ARG A 86 -2.97 -8.61 -0.15
CA ARG A 86 -2.82 -10.06 -0.28
C ARG A 86 -1.64 -10.46 -1.17
N LEU A 87 -1.39 -9.72 -2.24
CA LEU A 87 -0.24 -9.98 -3.12
C LEU A 87 1.09 -9.79 -2.38
N VAL A 88 1.22 -8.70 -1.62
CA VAL A 88 2.44 -8.43 -0.84
C VAL A 88 2.61 -9.46 0.28
N LYS A 89 1.55 -9.83 1.02
CA LYS A 89 1.62 -10.95 1.99
C LYS A 89 2.01 -12.27 1.33
N GLY A 90 1.57 -12.49 0.09
CA GLY A 90 1.98 -13.63 -0.73
C GLY A 90 3.48 -13.65 -1.00
N LEU A 91 4.07 -12.50 -1.35
CA LEU A 91 5.52 -12.36 -1.54
C LEU A 91 6.30 -12.62 -0.25
N GLU A 92 5.87 -12.05 0.88
CA GLU A 92 6.49 -12.30 2.19
C GLU A 92 6.46 -13.79 2.57
N ARG A 93 5.31 -14.45 2.35
CA ARG A 93 5.17 -15.88 2.66
C ARG A 93 5.99 -16.76 1.73
N ALA A 94 6.01 -16.44 0.43
CA ALA A 94 6.84 -17.16 -0.53
C ALA A 94 8.32 -17.09 -0.15
N ARG A 95 8.77 -15.93 0.35
CA ARG A 95 10.13 -15.77 0.83
C ARG A 95 10.41 -16.56 2.09
N ALA A 96 9.53 -16.49 3.10
CA ALA A 96 9.70 -17.24 4.34
C ALA A 96 9.82 -18.76 4.12
N LEU A 97 9.14 -19.30 3.10
CA LEU A 97 9.25 -20.71 2.71
C LEU A 97 10.57 -21.06 2.01
N GLN A 98 11.26 -20.08 1.43
CA GLN A 98 12.55 -20.25 0.75
C GLN A 98 13.75 -20.02 1.67
N ASP A 99 13.53 -19.55 2.90
CA ASP A 99 14.60 -19.34 3.85
C ASP A 99 15.07 -20.68 4.42
N PRO A 100 16.33 -21.12 4.17
CA PRO A 100 16.85 -22.37 4.69
C PRO A 100 17.04 -22.37 6.21
N ASN A 101 16.89 -21.21 6.86
CA ASN A 101 17.02 -21.08 8.31
C ASN A 101 15.89 -20.20 8.88
N PRO A 102 14.63 -20.70 8.87
CA PRO A 102 13.49 -19.88 9.27
C PRO A 102 13.65 -19.50 10.75
N THR A 103 13.88 -18.22 11.03
CA THR A 103 13.66 -17.68 12.38
C THR A 103 12.17 -17.80 12.65
N THR A 104 11.82 -18.86 13.35
CA THR A 104 10.47 -19.09 13.87
C THR A 104 10.20 -17.99 14.91
N PRO A 105 8.99 -17.41 14.96
CA PRO A 105 8.64 -16.43 15.98
C PRO A 105 8.75 -16.99 17.40
#